data_AF-A0AAU6MCS7-F1
#
_entry.id   AF-A0AAU6MCS7-F1
#
_cell.length_a   1.000
_cell.length_b   1.000
_cell.length_c   1.000
_cell.angle_alpha   90.00
_cell.angle_beta   90.00
_cell.angle_gamma   90.00
#
_symmetry.space_group_name_H-M   'P 1'
#
loop_
_entity.id
_entity.type
_entity.pdbx_description
1 polymer ?
#
loop_
_entity_poly.entity_id
_entity_poly.type
_entity_poly.pdbx_seq_one_letter_code
_entity_poly.pdbx_strand_id
1 'polypeptide(L)'
;MADRSRADLDFYAESVRDVWYADRPLADAVERVRLLERFPELRPNEEGITDVADTYAFFAVLGLRHALPAHGSGNADDAVSCGHAALTAMGMLDQNVAGAALLAEERRLQSLSLGGDAAGLREASVTAGRERFRVVLGRLPRRACS
;
A
#
# COMPACT_ATOMS: atom_id res chain seq x y z
N MET A 1 17.26 2.97 8.03
CA MET A 1 16.13 2.39 8.80
C MET A 1 15.75 3.37 9.91
N ALA A 2 14.85 4.30 9.62
CA ALA A 2 14.23 5.11 10.67
C ALA A 2 13.56 4.14 11.66
N ASP A 3 13.75 4.34 12.96
CA ASP A 3 13.13 3.53 14.00
C ASP A 3 11.62 3.78 13.96
N ARG A 4 10.89 2.91 13.26
CA ARG A 4 9.44 3.05 13.13
C ARG A 4 8.81 2.66 14.46
N SER A 5 8.07 3.57 15.05
CA SER A 5 7.42 3.28 16.32
C SER A 5 6.35 2.21 16.11
N ARG A 6 6.14 1.37 17.14
CA ARG A 6 5.02 0.42 17.17
C ARG A 6 3.68 1.13 16.91
N ALA A 7 3.51 2.35 17.41
CA ALA A 7 2.31 3.14 17.23
C ALA A 7 2.04 3.49 15.75
N ASP A 8 3.08 3.80 14.97
CA ASP A 8 2.93 4.10 13.54
C ASP A 8 2.49 2.87 12.74
N LEU A 9 3.01 1.70 13.10
CA LEU A 9 2.61 0.42 12.49
C LEU A 9 1.17 0.05 12.84
N ASP A 10 0.79 0.22 14.11
CA ASP A 10 -0.57 -0.05 14.58
C ASP A 10 -1.57 0.89 13.88
N PHE A 11 -1.25 2.19 13.77
CA PHE A 11 -2.03 3.18 13.04
C PHE A 11 -2.17 2.86 11.54
N TYR A 12 -1.07 2.46 10.89
CA TYR A 12 -1.09 2.09 9.48
C TYR A 12 -1.98 0.85 9.25
N ALA A 13 -1.81 -0.19 10.08
CA ALA A 13 -2.57 -1.43 9.96
C ALA A 13 -4.07 -1.21 10.19
N GLU A 14 -4.43 -0.40 11.18
CA GLU A 14 -5.80 0.03 11.44
C GLU A 14 -6.38 0.81 10.25
N SER A 15 -5.63 1.77 9.72
CA SER A 15 -6.07 2.57 8.58
C SER A 15 -6.29 1.74 7.32
N VAL A 16 -5.38 0.80 7.01
CA VAL A 16 -5.58 -0.14 5.89
C VAL A 16 -6.79 -1.03 6.12
N ARG A 17 -6.97 -1.55 7.34
CA ARG A 17 -8.13 -2.39 7.68
C ARG A 17 -9.43 -1.63 7.43
N ASP A 18 -9.50 -0.38 7.86
CA ASP A 18 -10.73 0.40 7.82
C ASP A 18 -11.13 0.79 6.38
N VAL A 19 -10.15 1.00 5.49
CA VAL A 19 -10.40 1.24 4.05
C VAL A 19 -11.09 0.06 3.35
N TRP A 20 -10.95 -1.17 3.85
CA TRP A 20 -11.67 -2.33 3.28
C TRP A 20 -13.17 -2.33 3.57
N TYR A 21 -13.66 -1.57 4.54
CA TYR A 21 -15.08 -1.45 4.85
C TYR A 21 -15.72 -0.34 4.02
N ALA A 22 -15.96 -0.60 2.74
CA ALA A 22 -16.54 0.37 1.79
C ALA A 22 -17.96 0.85 2.17
N ASP A 23 -18.67 0.09 3.00
CA ASP A 23 -20.00 0.40 3.53
C ASP A 23 -19.99 1.39 4.70
N ARG A 24 -18.81 1.73 5.25
CA ARG A 24 -18.66 2.53 6.47
C ARG A 24 -17.85 3.80 6.20
N PRO A 25 -18.47 4.99 6.22
CA PRO A 25 -17.75 6.23 6.04
C PRO A 25 -16.59 6.39 7.04
N LEU A 26 -15.42 6.82 6.55
CA LEU A 26 -14.27 7.18 7.39
C LEU A 26 -14.34 8.66 7.76
N ALA A 27 -15.05 8.97 8.84
CA ALA A 27 -15.26 10.36 9.29
C ALA A 27 -13.96 11.09 9.66
N ASP A 28 -12.91 10.35 10.01
CA ASP A 28 -11.59 10.83 10.42
C ASP A 28 -10.53 10.70 9.30
N ALA A 29 -10.94 10.50 8.04
CA ALA A 29 -10.02 10.31 6.91
C ALA A 29 -9.02 11.48 6.75
N VAL A 30 -9.48 12.72 6.97
CA VAL A 30 -8.63 13.92 6.87
C VAL A 30 -7.57 13.94 7.98
N GLU A 31 -7.96 13.63 9.21
CA GLU A 31 -7.05 13.51 10.35
C GLU A 31 -6.02 12.40 10.13
N ARG A 32 -6.45 11.25 9.61
CA ARG A 32 -5.56 10.13 9.27
C ARG A 32 -4.54 10.53 8.19
N VAL A 33 -4.97 11.26 7.16
CA VAL A 33 -4.05 11.79 6.14
C VAL A 33 -3.01 12.73 6.76
N ARG A 34 -3.44 13.67 7.61
CA ARG A 34 -2.52 14.60 8.30
C ARG A 34 -1.50 13.87 9.18
N LEU A 35 -1.89 12.76 9.79
CA LEU A 35 -0.98 11.92 10.57
C LEU A 35 0.00 11.18 9.65
N LEU A 36 -0.45 10.61 8.54
CA LEU A 36 0.42 9.97 7.54
C LEU A 36 1.44 10.94 6.94
N GLU A 37 1.06 12.19 6.68
CA GLU A 37 1.97 13.22 6.13
C GLU A 37 3.13 13.58 7.09
N ARG A 38 3.06 13.13 8.34
CA ARG A 38 4.16 13.27 9.31
C ARG A 38 5.14 12.10 9.26
N PHE A 39 4.80 11.01 8.58
CA PHE A 39 5.65 9.84 8.46
C PHE A 39 6.92 10.20 7.68
N PRO A 40 8.10 9.66 8.07
CA PRO A 40 9.36 9.97 7.41
C PRO A 40 9.34 9.63 5.92
N GLU A 41 8.55 8.63 5.52
CA GLU A 41 8.39 8.22 4.13
C GLU A 41 7.82 9.33 3.22
N LEU A 42 6.94 10.19 3.73
CA LEU A 42 6.37 11.30 2.95
C LEU A 42 7.15 12.60 3.11
N ARG A 43 8.22 12.60 3.92
CA ARG A 43 9.09 13.77 4.04
C ARG A 43 10.10 13.79 2.89
N PRO A 44 10.48 14.99 2.41
CA PRO A 44 11.61 15.12 1.50
C PRO A 44 12.87 14.53 2.15
N ASN A 45 13.55 13.62 1.45
CA ASN A 45 14.84 13.08 1.83
C ASN A 45 15.90 13.49 0.80
N GLU A 46 16.96 14.17 1.23
CA GLU A 46 18.05 14.64 0.38
C GLU A 46 18.83 13.48 -0.25
N GLU A 47 18.93 12.34 0.43
CA GLU A 47 19.60 11.13 -0.08
C GLU A 47 18.72 10.33 -1.06
N GLY A 48 17.45 10.68 -1.17
CA GLY A 48 16.45 9.90 -1.90
C GLY A 48 16.16 8.55 -1.27
N ILE A 49 15.27 7.78 -1.90
CA ILE A 49 14.94 6.41 -1.48
C ILE A 49 15.92 5.48 -2.18
N THR A 50 16.81 4.85 -1.42
CA THR A 50 17.92 4.05 -1.96
C THR A 50 17.80 2.56 -1.66
N ASP A 51 16.99 2.18 -0.67
CA ASP A 51 16.81 0.79 -0.26
C ASP A 51 15.43 0.23 -0.67
N VAL A 52 15.37 -1.11 -0.83
CA VAL A 52 14.14 -1.81 -1.22
C VAL A 52 13.06 -1.68 -0.14
N ALA A 53 13.38 -1.85 1.13
CA ALA A 53 12.41 -1.74 2.21
C ALA A 53 11.82 -0.33 2.33
N ASP A 54 12.62 0.71 2.17
CA ASP A 54 12.24 2.12 2.14
C ASP A 54 11.38 2.42 0.91
N THR A 55 11.65 1.79 -0.24
CA THR A 55 10.78 1.87 -1.43
C THR A 55 9.40 1.28 -1.16
N TYR A 56 9.34 0.09 -0.57
CA TYR A 56 8.07 -0.54 -0.19
C TYR A 56 7.32 0.27 0.88
N ALA A 57 8.03 0.79 1.88
CA ALA A 57 7.47 1.65 2.91
C ALA A 57 6.88 2.94 2.32
N PHE A 58 7.62 3.60 1.44
CA PHE A 58 7.17 4.79 0.73
C PHE A 58 5.86 4.55 -0.02
N PHE A 59 5.83 3.55 -0.90
CA PHE A 59 4.63 3.27 -1.68
C PHE A 59 3.46 2.76 -0.83
N ALA A 60 3.73 2.05 0.26
CA ALA A 60 2.71 1.64 1.23
C ALA A 60 2.02 2.86 1.88
N VAL A 61 2.80 3.85 2.32
CA VAL A 61 2.29 5.09 2.94
C VAL A 61 1.62 5.99 1.90
N LEU A 62 2.23 6.14 0.71
CA LEU A 62 1.68 6.93 -0.38
C LEU A 62 0.33 6.38 -0.85
N GLY A 63 0.23 5.06 -1.05
CA GLY A 63 -1.02 4.41 -1.43
C GLY A 63 -2.13 4.67 -0.41
N LEU A 64 -1.84 4.50 0.89
CA LEU A 64 -2.81 4.75 1.94
C LEU A 64 -3.23 6.22 2.02
N ARG A 65 -2.29 7.16 1.84
CA ARG A 65 -2.58 8.61 1.81
C ARG A 65 -3.63 8.97 0.77
N HIS A 66 -3.61 8.31 -0.40
CA HIS A 66 -4.60 8.55 -1.45
C HIS A 66 -5.86 7.68 -1.33
N ALA A 67 -5.75 6.51 -0.71
CA ALA A 67 -6.91 5.64 -0.49
C ALA A 67 -7.90 6.21 0.54
N LEU A 68 -7.39 6.88 1.59
CA LEU A 68 -8.23 7.49 2.62
C LEU A 68 -9.26 8.53 2.07
N PRO A 69 -8.85 9.56 1.30
CA PRO A 69 -9.81 10.52 0.73
C PRO A 69 -10.68 9.92 -0.39
N ALA A 70 -10.21 8.87 -1.08
CA ALA A 70 -11.01 8.17 -2.09
C ALA A 70 -12.10 7.27 -1.48
N HIS A 71 -11.95 6.90 -0.21
CA HIS A 71 -12.88 6.00 0.48
C HIS A 71 -14.25 6.68 0.68
N GLY A 72 -15.28 6.12 0.05
CA GLY A 72 -16.68 6.54 0.27
C GLY A 72 -17.01 7.98 -0.13
N SER A 73 -16.07 8.74 -0.70
CA SER A 73 -16.26 10.17 -1.00
C SER A 73 -17.13 10.42 -2.24
N GLY A 74 -17.18 9.45 -3.15
CA GLY A 74 -17.83 9.61 -4.46
C GLY A 74 -17.14 10.63 -5.37
N ASN A 75 -15.97 11.14 -4.99
CA ASN A 75 -15.20 12.12 -5.75
C ASN A 75 -14.30 11.43 -6.77
N ALA A 76 -14.50 11.74 -8.06
CA ALA A 76 -13.73 11.18 -9.16
C ALA A 76 -12.23 11.57 -9.08
N ASP A 77 -11.91 12.78 -8.63
CA ASP A 77 -10.52 13.25 -8.57
C ASP A 77 -9.70 12.50 -7.51
N ASP A 78 -10.33 12.20 -6.35
CA ASP A 78 -9.71 11.40 -5.30
C ASP A 78 -9.52 9.95 -5.77
N ALA A 79 -10.50 9.38 -6.48
CA ALA A 79 -10.41 8.05 -7.08
C ALA A 79 -9.30 7.96 -8.13
N VAL A 80 -9.18 8.95 -9.03
CA VAL A 80 -8.11 9.02 -10.05
C VAL A 80 -6.75 9.15 -9.38
N SER A 81 -6.62 10.00 -8.37
CA SER A 81 -5.36 10.19 -7.63
C SER A 81 -4.94 8.90 -6.92
N CYS A 82 -5.88 8.20 -6.29
CA CYS A 82 -5.64 6.89 -5.68
C CYS A 82 -5.23 5.83 -6.70
N GLY A 83 -5.93 5.75 -7.83
CA GLY A 83 -5.59 4.83 -8.91
C GLY A 83 -4.19 5.10 -9.47
N HIS A 84 -3.84 6.37 -9.68
CA HIS A 84 -2.51 6.76 -10.16
C HIS A 84 -1.39 6.36 -9.16
N ALA A 85 -1.59 6.64 -7.87
CA ALA A 85 -0.63 6.26 -6.84
C ALA A 85 -0.45 4.73 -6.76
N ALA A 86 -1.55 3.97 -6.80
CA ALA A 86 -1.53 2.51 -6.76
C ALA A 86 -0.86 1.89 -8.00
N LEU A 87 -1.16 2.39 -9.20
CA LEU A 87 -0.56 1.91 -10.44
C LEU A 87 0.92 2.27 -10.55
N THR A 88 1.31 3.45 -10.09
CA THR A 88 2.72 3.85 -9.99
C THR A 88 3.47 2.95 -9.02
N ALA A 89 2.91 2.72 -7.83
CA ALA A 89 3.46 1.78 -6.86
C ALA A 89 3.61 0.39 -7.46
N MET A 90 2.57 -0.14 -8.09
CA MET A 90 2.61 -1.44 -8.75
C MET A 90 3.71 -1.50 -9.81
N GLY A 91 3.80 -0.53 -10.72
CA GLY A 91 4.85 -0.50 -11.75
C GLY A 91 6.27 -0.45 -11.17
N MET A 92 6.47 0.33 -10.11
CA MET A 92 7.77 0.46 -9.44
C MET A 92 8.14 -0.76 -8.59
N LEU A 93 7.15 -1.39 -7.94
CA LEU A 93 7.36 -2.58 -7.11
C LEU A 93 7.42 -3.88 -7.96
N ASP A 94 6.73 -3.95 -9.09
CA ASP A 94 6.77 -5.10 -10.00
C ASP A 94 8.13 -5.21 -10.74
N GLN A 95 8.79 -4.08 -11.01
CA GLN A 95 10.20 -4.08 -11.42
C GLN A 95 11.10 -4.75 -10.37
N ASN A 96 10.68 -4.74 -9.10
CA ASN A 96 11.37 -5.40 -7.99
C ASN A 96 10.92 -6.85 -7.76
N VAL A 97 9.94 -7.38 -8.51
CA VAL A 97 9.48 -8.78 -8.38
C VAL A 97 9.17 -9.40 -9.76
N ALA A 98 10.20 -9.91 -10.44
CA ALA A 98 10.02 -10.67 -11.68
C ALA A 98 9.27 -12.00 -11.44
N GLY A 99 8.10 -12.18 -12.07
CA GLY A 99 7.38 -13.46 -12.10
C GLY A 99 6.01 -13.40 -12.76
N ALA A 100 5.81 -14.15 -13.86
CA ALA A 100 4.55 -14.17 -14.63
C ALA A 100 3.30 -14.54 -13.79
N ALA A 101 3.47 -15.32 -12.72
CA ALA A 101 2.39 -15.71 -11.82
C ALA A 101 1.82 -14.53 -11.01
N LEU A 102 2.65 -13.56 -10.61
CA LEU A 102 2.22 -12.41 -9.81
C LEU A 102 1.39 -11.42 -10.64
N LEU A 103 1.73 -11.29 -11.92
CA LEU A 103 0.98 -10.48 -12.88
C LEU A 103 -0.38 -11.11 -13.22
N ALA A 104 -0.44 -12.44 -13.39
CA ALA A 104 -1.69 -13.15 -13.61
C ALA A 104 -2.64 -13.02 -12.42
N GLU A 105 -2.10 -13.15 -11.20
CA GLU A 105 -2.86 -12.99 -9.97
C GLU A 105 -3.34 -11.54 -9.78
N GLU A 106 -2.51 -10.54 -10.11
CA GLU A 106 -2.92 -9.13 -10.06
C GLU A 106 -4.08 -8.83 -11.03
N ARG A 107 -3.98 -9.32 -12.26
CA ARG A 107 -5.06 -9.18 -13.25
C ARG A 107 -6.35 -9.83 -12.75
N ARG A 108 -6.25 -10.99 -12.12
CA ARG A 108 -7.40 -11.68 -11.52
C ARG A 108 -8.05 -10.82 -10.42
N LEU A 109 -7.26 -10.24 -9.52
CA LEU A 109 -7.76 -9.35 -8.46
C LEU A 109 -8.41 -8.08 -9.03
N GLN A 110 -7.82 -7.46 -10.05
CA GLN A 110 -8.39 -6.30 -10.74
C GLN A 110 -9.71 -6.65 -11.42
N SER A 111 -9.80 -7.78 -12.12
CA SER A 111 -11.05 -8.25 -12.73
C SER A 111 -12.14 -8.50 -11.67
N LEU A 112 -11.79 -9.09 -10.52
CA LEU A 112 -12.73 -9.26 -9.40
C LEU A 112 -13.20 -7.91 -8.86
N SER A 113 -12.28 -6.96 -8.65
CA SER A 113 -12.61 -5.62 -8.16
C SER A 113 -13.55 -4.86 -9.11
N LEU A 114 -13.44 -5.08 -10.43
CA LEU A 114 -14.31 -4.48 -11.44
C LEU A 114 -15.64 -5.23 -11.62
N GLY A 115 -15.72 -6.48 -11.17
CA GLY A 115 -16.89 -7.35 -11.33
C GLY A 115 -18.09 -6.97 -10.45
N GLY A 116 -17.96 -5.97 -9.58
CA GLY A 116 -19.02 -5.52 -8.67
C GLY A 116 -19.29 -6.43 -7.47
N ASP A 117 -18.71 -7.63 -7.46
CA ASP A 117 -18.69 -8.55 -6.32
C ASP A 117 -17.34 -8.45 -5.59
N ALA A 118 -17.35 -7.73 -4.47
CA ALA A 118 -16.18 -7.61 -3.60
C ALA A 118 -16.04 -8.78 -2.61
N ALA A 119 -16.93 -9.77 -2.63
CA ALA A 119 -16.86 -10.92 -1.73
C ALA A 119 -15.53 -11.67 -1.92
N GLY A 120 -14.81 -11.89 -0.82
CA GLY A 120 -13.52 -12.58 -0.86
C GLY A 120 -12.36 -11.77 -1.46
N LEU A 121 -12.60 -10.56 -1.97
CA LEU A 121 -11.56 -9.73 -2.60
C LEU A 121 -10.46 -9.37 -1.59
N ARG A 122 -10.85 -9.06 -0.35
CA ARG A 122 -9.92 -8.75 0.74
C ARG A 122 -9.03 -9.96 1.07
N GLU A 123 -9.62 -11.14 1.24
CA GLU A 123 -8.92 -12.38 1.57
C GLU A 123 -7.96 -12.79 0.45
N ALA A 124 -8.41 -12.65 -0.80
CA ALA A 124 -7.58 -12.89 -1.98
C ALA A 124 -6.41 -11.90 -2.05
N SER A 125 -6.66 -10.60 -1.83
CA SER A 125 -5.64 -9.55 -1.80
C SER A 125 -4.61 -9.79 -0.69
N VAL A 126 -5.04 -10.15 0.52
CA VAL A 126 -4.15 -10.49 1.65
C VAL A 126 -3.29 -11.72 1.32
N THR A 127 -3.87 -12.73 0.68
CA THR A 127 -3.13 -13.95 0.29
C THR A 127 -2.06 -13.62 -0.75
N ALA A 128 -2.43 -12.91 -1.82
CA ALA A 128 -1.48 -12.45 -2.84
C ALA A 128 -0.38 -11.56 -2.25
N GLY A 129 -0.74 -10.65 -1.34
CA GLY A 129 0.19 -9.77 -0.64
C GLY A 129 1.20 -10.55 0.22
N ARG A 130 0.78 -11.63 0.89
CA ARG A 130 1.69 -12.51 1.65
C ARG A 130 2.70 -13.22 0.75
N GLU A 131 2.26 -13.73 -0.40
CA GLU A 131 3.18 -14.36 -1.37
C GLU A 131 4.21 -13.35 -1.89
N ARG A 132 3.76 -12.15 -2.28
CA ARG A 132 4.64 -11.05 -2.71
C ARG A 132 5.63 -10.69 -1.61
N PHE A 133 5.17 -10.54 -0.38
CA PHE A 133 6.02 -10.23 0.77
C PHE A 133 7.10 -11.29 0.99
N ARG A 134 6.78 -12.59 0.87
CA ARG A 134 7.80 -13.66 0.96
C ARG A 134 8.88 -13.54 -0.11
N VAL A 135 8.51 -13.20 -1.35
CA VAL A 135 9.48 -13.00 -2.43
C VAL A 135 10.37 -11.80 -2.16
N VAL A 136 9.81 -10.70 -1.65
CA VAL A 136 10.57 -9.49 -1.28
C VAL A 136 11.54 -9.76 -0.14
N LEU A 137 11.10 -10.46 0.91
CA LEU A 137 11.98 -10.86 2.02
C LEU A 137 13.18 -11.68 1.56
N GLY A 138 13.01 -12.53 0.55
CA GLY A 138 14.10 -13.31 -0.04
C GLY A 138 15.18 -12.46 -0.75
N ARG A 139 14.87 -11.21 -1.08
CA ARG A 139 15.76 -10.25 -1.77
C ARG A 139 16.41 -9.25 -0.83
N LEU A 140 15.90 -9.10 0.40
CA LEU A 140 16.53 -8.21 1.38
C LEU A 140 17.93 -8.74 1.73
N PRO A 141 18.94 -7.87 1.83
CA PRO A 141 20.27 -8.28 2.24
C PRO A 141 20.17 -9.03 3.57
N ARG A 142 20.64 -10.29 3.62
CA ARG A 142 20.84 -10.97 4.90
C ARG A 142 21.85 -10.14 5.67
N ARG A 143 21.46 -9.59 6.81
CA ARG A 143 22.41 -8.92 7.71
C ARG A 143 23.51 -9.93 8.03
N ALA A 144 24.72 -9.69 7.53
CA ALA A 144 25.90 -10.24 8.16
C ALA A 144 25.93 -9.64 9.57
N CYS A 145 25.73 -10.48 10.58
CA CYS A 145 26.00 -10.08 11.96
C CYS A 145 27.49 -9.75 12.02
N SER A 146 27.81 -8.47 12.22
CA SER A 146 29.11 -8.03 12.73
C SER A 146 29.02 -7.88 14.24
#